data_AF-A0A6I7TWC8-F1
#
_entry.id   AF-A0A6I7TWC8-F1
#
_cell.length_a   1.000
_cell.length_b   1.000
_cell.length_c   1.000
_cell.angle_alpha   90.00
_cell.angle_beta   90.00
_cell.angle_gamma   90.00
#
_symmetry.space_group_name_H-M   'P 1'
#
loop_
_entity.id
_entity.type
_entity.pdbx_description
1 polymer ?
#
loop_
_entity_poly.entity_id
_entity_poly.type
_entity_poly.pdbx_seq_one_letter_code
_entity_poly.pdbx_strand_id
1 'polypeptide(L)' 'MNKESLLQAFYQEIHGADETAFQKAACSFMNLWDYEYGCLDGLPDQADRLIGQIVHEDLLLGD' A
#
# COMPACT_ATOMS: atom_id res chain seq x y z
N MET A 1 6.89 -11.57 -9.44
CA MET A 1 7.74 -11.16 -8.30
C MET A 1 7.42 -12.08 -7.11
N ASN A 2 8.23 -12.13 -6.05
CA ASN A 2 7.81 -12.82 -4.81
C ASN A 2 7.02 -11.84 -3.93
N LYS A 3 5.95 -12.33 -3.27
CA LYS A 3 5.11 -11.52 -2.34
C LYS A 3 5.96 -10.82 -1.29
N GLU A 4 6.90 -11.56 -0.70
CA GLU A 4 7.80 -11.06 0.34
C GLU A 4 8.72 -9.93 -0.18
N SER A 5 9.23 -10.04 -1.41
CA SER A 5 10.07 -9.00 -2.00
C SER A 5 9.28 -7.73 -2.31
N LEU A 6 8.01 -7.88 -2.76
CA LEU A 6 7.12 -6.74 -3.01
C LEU A 6 6.75 -6.02 -1.71
N LEU A 7 6.46 -6.79 -0.64
CA LEU A 7 6.20 -6.25 0.70
C LEU A 7 7.42 -5.55 1.28
N GLN A 8 8.60 -6.16 1.17
CA GLN A 8 9.83 -5.58 1.67
C GLN A 8 10.16 -4.27 0.95
N ALA A 9 9.98 -4.22 -0.38
CA ALA A 9 10.15 -2.99 -1.15
C ALA A 9 9.17 -1.91 -0.68
N PHE A 10 7.88 -2.24 -0.52
CA PHE A 10 6.88 -1.32 0.00
C PHE A 10 7.25 -0.80 1.39
N TYR A 11 7.60 -1.67 2.34
CA TYR A 11 7.98 -1.28 3.68
C TYR A 11 9.23 -0.39 3.71
N GLN A 12 10.20 -0.63 2.83
CA GLN A 12 11.38 0.24 2.72
C GLN A 12 11.03 1.60 2.12
N GLU A 13 10.11 1.64 1.14
CA GLU A 13 9.72 2.87 0.48
C GLU A 13 8.90 3.80 1.39
N ILE A 14 8.06 3.22 2.26
CA ILE A 14 7.30 3.99 3.25
C ILE A 14 8.11 4.34 4.51
N HIS A 15 9.25 3.69 4.73
CA HIS A 15 10.02 3.86 5.95
C HIS A 15 10.70 5.23 5.97
N GLY A 16 10.15 6.15 6.77
CA GLY A 16 10.60 7.54 6.82
C GLY A 16 10.04 8.40 5.68
N ALA A 17 9.06 7.90 4.93
CA ALA A 17 8.35 8.68 3.94
C ALA A 17 7.32 9.59 4.59
N ASP A 18 7.18 10.80 4.06
CA ASP A 18 6.08 11.70 4.38
C ASP A 18 4.75 11.16 3.82
N GLU A 19 3.63 11.67 4.34
CA GLU A 19 2.26 11.23 3.99
C GLU A 19 2.02 11.15 2.48
N THR A 20 2.45 12.15 1.71
CA THR A 20 2.29 12.15 0.24
C THR A 20 3.11 11.06 -0.45
N ALA A 21 4.31 10.77 0.05
CA ALA A 21 5.16 9.72 -0.49
C ALA A 21 4.62 8.34 -0.10
N PHE A 22 4.12 8.19 1.13
CA PHE A 22 3.42 7.01 1.60
C PHE A 22 2.21 6.68 0.72
N GLN A 23 1.33 7.67 0.46
CA GLN A 23 0.16 7.49 -0.39
C GLN A 23 0.55 7.03 -1.81
N LYS A 24 1.60 7.60 -2.41
CA LYS A 24 2.11 7.19 -3.73
C LYS A 24 2.67 5.78 -3.72
N ALA A 25 3.45 5.42 -2.69
CA ALA A 25 4.04 4.09 -2.54
C ALA A 25 2.95 3.03 -2.39
N ALA A 26 1.93 3.30 -1.57
CA ALA A 26 0.82 2.40 -1.36
C ALA A 26 -0.07 2.23 -2.60
N CYS A 27 -0.40 3.31 -3.31
CA CYS A 27 -1.10 3.23 -4.59
C CYS A 27 -0.32 2.39 -5.62
N SER A 28 0.99 2.60 -5.71
CA SER A 28 1.85 1.82 -6.60
C SER A 28 1.90 0.35 -6.19
N PHE A 29 2.02 0.08 -4.89
CA PHE A 29 2.01 -1.27 -4.34
C PHE A 29 0.69 -1.99 -4.60
N MET A 30 -0.47 -1.36 -4.37
CA MET A 30 -1.78 -1.95 -4.65
C MET A 30 -1.93 -2.30 -6.12
N ASN A 31 -1.54 -1.39 -7.02
CA ASN A 31 -1.59 -1.66 -8.45
C ASN A 31 -0.70 -2.83 -8.86
N LEU A 32 0.53 -2.90 -8.32
CA LEU A 32 1.44 -4.01 -8.59
C LEU A 32 0.93 -5.33 -8.00
N TRP A 33 0.37 -5.28 -6.80
CA TRP A 33 -0.17 -6.46 -6.13
C TRP A 33 -1.41 -7.00 -6.86
N ASP A 34 -2.35 -6.14 -7.23
CA ASP A 34 -3.52 -6.51 -8.02
C ASP A 34 -3.12 -7.04 -9.40
N TYR A 35 -2.15 -6.41 -10.07
CA TYR A 35 -1.65 -6.89 -11.36
C TYR A 35 -0.99 -8.28 -11.28
N GLU A 36 -0.21 -8.56 -10.23
CA GLU A 36 0.48 -9.85 -10.09
C GLU A 36 -0.39 -10.96 -9.50
N TYR A 37 -1.29 -10.64 -8.56
CA TYR A 37 -2.05 -11.63 -7.79
C TYR A 37 -3.56 -11.61 -8.08
N GLY A 38 -4.06 -10.63 -8.84
CA GLY A 38 -5.45 -10.51 -9.25
C GLY A 38 -6.44 -10.15 -8.13
N CYS A 39 -5.94 -9.89 -6.91
CA CYS A 39 -6.77 -9.49 -5.77
C CYS A 39 -5.92 -8.94 -4.60
N LEU A 40 -6.49 -7.99 -3.85
CA LEU A 40 -5.92 -7.45 -2.61
C LEU A 40 -6.24 -8.29 -1.36
N ASP A 41 -7.12 -9.29 -1.46
CA ASP A 41 -7.58 -10.15 -0.34
C ASP A 41 -6.46 -11.04 0.26
N GLY A 42 -5.28 -11.08 -0.38
CA GLY A 42 -4.11 -11.84 0.08
C GLY A 42 -3.05 -11.02 0.83
N LEU A 43 -3.35 -9.76 1.16
CA LEU A 43 -2.41 -8.89 1.85
C LEU A 43 -2.18 -9.33 3.30
N PRO A 44 -0.93 -9.23 3.81
CA PRO A 44 -0.70 -9.42 5.23
C PRO A 44 -1.36 -8.30 6.03
N ASP A 45 -1.82 -8.63 7.25
CA ASP A 45 -2.56 -7.74 8.18
C ASP A 45 -1.90 -6.35 8.32
N GLN A 46 -0.57 -6.30 8.33
CA GLN A 46 0.17 -5.05 8.43
C GLN A 46 0.04 -4.16 7.18
N ALA A 47 0.16 -4.74 5.98
CA ALA A 47 0.01 -3.99 4.74
C ALA A 47 -1.45 -3.56 4.54
N ASP A 48 -2.39 -4.44 4.86
CA ASP A 48 -3.83 -4.15 4.84
C ASP A 48 -4.18 -2.95 5.73
N ARG A 49 -3.70 -2.92 6.98
CA ARG A 49 -3.90 -1.78 7.89
C ARG A 49 -3.26 -0.48 7.40
N LEU A 50 -2.09 -0.56 6.77
CA LEU A 50 -1.39 0.62 6.24
C LEU A 50 -2.17 1.21 5.05
N ILE A 51 -2.63 0.35 4.15
CA ILE A 51 -3.42 0.76 2.99
C ILE A 51 -4.80 1.26 3.42
N GLY A 52 -5.42 0.60 4.39
CA GLY A 52 -6.72 0.99 4.95
C GLY A 52 -6.71 2.39 5.58
N GLN A 53 -5.57 2.84 6.13
CA GLN A 53 -5.43 4.22 6.63
C GLN A 53 -5.55 5.25 5.50
N ILE A 54 -5.03 4.96 4.32
CA ILE A 54 -5.05 5.86 3.17
C ILE A 54 -6.46 6.01 2.62
N VAL A 55 -7.18 4.89 2.45
CA VAL A 55 -8.55 4.89 1.94
C VAL A 55 -9.47 5.70 2.86
N HIS A 56 -9.19 5.69 4.16
CA HIS A 56 -9.98 6.46 5.12
C HIS A 56 -9.67 7.97 5.08
N GLU A 57 -8.43 8.35 4.82
CA GLU A 57 -8.01 9.75 4.78
C GLU A 57 -8.39 10.45 3.47
N ASP A 58 -8.32 9.76 2.33
CA ASP A 58 -8.80 10.25 1.03
C ASP A 58 -10.31 10.52 1.05
N LEU A 59 -11.08 9.73 1.83
CA LEU A 59 -12.52 9.95 2.04
C LEU A 59 -12.84 11.14 2.94
N LEU A 60 -11.91 11.58 3.80
CA LEU A 60 -12.12 12.66 4.77
C LEU A 60 -11.69 14.04 4.25
N LEU A 61 -10.85 14.10 3.22
CA LEU A 61 -10.39 15.34 2.58
C LEU A 61 -11.23 15.76 1.37
N GLY A 62 -12.28 15.00 1.05
CA GLY A 62 -13.28 15.34 0.03
C GLY A 62 -14.55 15.95 0.60
N ASP A 63 -14.47 17.15 1.20
CA ASP A 63 -15.63 18.05 1.44
C ASP A 63 -15.31 19.47 0.94
#